data_AF-A0A524HTU3-F1
#
_entry.id   AF-A0A524HTU3-F1
#
_cell.length_a   1.000
_cell.length_b   1.000
_cell.length_c   1.000
_cell.angle_alpha   90.00
_cell.angle_beta   90.00
_cell.angle_gamma   90.00
#
_symmetry.space_group_name_H-M   'P 1'
#
loop_
_entity.id
_entity.type
_entity.pdbx_description
1 polymer ?
#
loop_
_entity_poly.entity_id
_entity_poly.type
_entity_poly.pdbx_seq_one_letter_code
_entity_poly.pdbx_strand_id
1 'polypeptide(L)'
;MSGSDLGFSNGGGPNSQNPGQTQRLDSVVTAILRVDPRSPSETNGVKGLGDYTIPEINPFASDGDPNTLGEIYAYGFRNAHRLSWDLTDGTMFATDIGMSNIEEVNIVHAGGNYGWMPREGYWENGKTRP
;
A
#
# COMPACT_ATOMS: atom_id res chain seq x y z
N MET A 1 -14.96 14.70 -0.89
CA MET A 1 -13.87 15.54 -0.39
C MET A 1 -14.00 15.67 1.12
N SER A 2 -13.06 15.05 1.85
CA SER A 2 -12.76 15.18 3.28
C SER A 2 -11.47 14.36 3.42
N GLY A 3 -10.32 14.83 3.90
CA GLY A 3 -10.03 15.96 4.77
C GLY A 3 -9.01 15.41 5.78
N SER A 4 -7.74 15.75 5.55
CA SER A 4 -6.53 15.32 6.27
C SER A 4 -6.31 13.80 6.43
N ASP A 5 -5.77 13.15 5.40
CA ASP A 5 -5.14 11.83 5.54
C ASP A 5 -3.72 11.91 4.95
N LEU A 6 -2.71 11.61 5.77
CA LEU A 6 -1.29 11.54 5.37
C LEU A 6 -0.97 10.29 4.54
N GLY A 7 -1.96 9.66 3.91
CA GLY A 7 -1.74 8.58 2.95
C GLY A 7 -2.97 8.25 2.13
N PHE A 8 -2.72 7.81 0.90
CA PHE A 8 -3.71 7.34 -0.04
C PHE A 8 -3.64 5.81 -0.14
N SER A 9 -4.78 5.12 -0.14
CA SER A 9 -4.89 3.71 -0.50
C SER A 9 -5.84 3.53 -1.68
N ASN A 10 -5.53 2.59 -2.56
CA ASN A 10 -6.37 2.29 -3.72
C ASN A 10 -6.96 0.89 -3.56
N GLY A 11 -8.27 0.76 -3.38
CA GLY A 11 -8.90 -0.54 -3.16
C GLY A 11 -8.81 -1.49 -4.37
N GLY A 12 -8.69 -2.79 -4.12
CA GLY A 12 -8.73 -3.86 -5.12
C GLY A 12 -10.05 -4.63 -5.05
N GLY A 13 -10.83 -4.61 -6.13
CA GLY A 13 -12.08 -5.35 -6.25
C GLY A 13 -11.90 -6.88 -6.26
N PRO A 14 -12.99 -7.65 -6.15
CA PRO A 14 -12.98 -9.10 -5.88
C PRO A 14 -12.64 -9.98 -7.08
N ASN A 15 -11.96 -9.46 -8.11
CA ASN A 15 -11.77 -10.22 -9.35
C ASN A 15 -10.72 -11.33 -9.18
N SER A 16 -11.19 -12.51 -8.77
CA SER A 16 -10.42 -13.74 -8.60
C SER A 16 -9.71 -14.24 -9.87
N GLN A 17 -10.00 -13.62 -11.03
CA GLN A 17 -9.32 -13.90 -12.30
C GLN A 17 -7.96 -13.21 -12.41
N ASN A 18 -7.62 -12.27 -11.51
CA ASN A 18 -6.30 -11.63 -11.52
C ASN A 18 -5.76 -11.32 -10.11
N PRO A 19 -5.63 -12.33 -9.22
CA PRO A 19 -5.10 -12.14 -7.87
C PRO A 19 -3.66 -11.64 -7.87
N GLY A 20 -2.93 -11.84 -8.97
CA GLY A 20 -1.60 -11.27 -9.17
C GLY A 20 -1.61 -9.74 -9.25
N GLN A 21 -2.71 -9.11 -9.67
CA GLN A 21 -2.78 -7.66 -9.81
C GLN A 21 -2.55 -6.92 -8.49
N THR A 22 -3.04 -7.46 -7.38
CA THR A 22 -2.90 -6.83 -6.05
C THR A 22 -1.55 -7.11 -5.40
N GLN A 23 -0.69 -7.84 -6.11
CA GLN A 23 0.63 -8.28 -5.68
C GLN A 23 1.74 -7.67 -6.55
N ARG A 24 1.36 -6.80 -7.49
CA ARG A 24 2.26 -6.14 -8.42
C ARG A 24 2.81 -4.85 -7.83
N LEU A 25 4.10 -4.63 -8.05
CA LEU A 25 4.79 -3.40 -7.67
C LEU A 25 4.82 -2.36 -8.81
N ASP A 26 4.36 -2.72 -10.00
CA ASP A 26 4.19 -1.79 -11.14
C ASP A 26 2.77 -1.15 -11.18
N SER A 27 2.03 -1.25 -10.06
CA SER A 27 0.67 -0.75 -9.94
C SER A 27 0.42 -0.13 -8.56
N VAL A 28 -0.30 0.98 -8.53
CA VAL A 28 -0.73 1.62 -7.27
C VAL A 28 -1.96 0.95 -6.65
N VAL A 29 -2.57 0.00 -7.35
CA VAL A 29 -3.72 -0.75 -6.86
C VAL A 29 -3.30 -1.52 -5.60
N THR A 30 -4.10 -1.43 -4.55
CA THR A 30 -3.90 -2.08 -3.24
C THR A 30 -2.65 -1.65 -2.48
N ALA A 31 -2.03 -0.54 -2.88
CA ALA A 31 -0.86 0.02 -2.23
C ALA A 31 -1.21 1.19 -1.31
N ILE A 32 -0.41 1.36 -0.26
CA ILE A 32 -0.22 2.63 0.45
C ILE A 32 0.98 3.31 -0.21
N LEU A 33 0.82 4.56 -0.61
CA LEU A 33 1.87 5.35 -1.25
C LEU A 33 2.54 6.30 -0.26
N ARG A 34 3.84 6.53 -0.44
CA ARG A 34 4.61 7.56 0.27
C ARG A 34 5.33 8.44 -0.73
N VAL A 35 5.00 9.73 -0.71
CA VAL A 35 5.57 10.77 -1.57
C VAL A 35 5.95 11.98 -0.73
N ASP A 36 6.89 12.76 -1.23
CA ASP A 36 7.12 14.13 -0.79
C ASP A 36 6.41 15.06 -1.78
N PRO A 37 5.35 15.78 -1.36
CA PRO A 37 4.48 16.53 -2.24
C PRO A 37 5.12 17.80 -2.84
N ARG A 38 6.35 18.13 -2.45
CA ARG A 38 7.11 19.25 -3.01
C ARG A 38 7.72 18.88 -4.36
N SER A 39 7.97 19.91 -5.17
CA SER A 39 8.51 19.73 -6.52
C SER A 39 9.93 19.14 -6.51
N PRO A 40 10.37 18.45 -7.58
CA PRO A 40 11.74 17.95 -7.70
C PRO A 40 12.84 19.01 -7.60
N SER A 41 12.53 20.28 -7.83
CA SER A 41 13.47 21.38 -7.62
C SER A 41 13.70 21.75 -6.16
N GLU A 42 12.85 21.26 -5.25
CA GLU A 42 12.83 21.66 -3.83
C GLU A 42 13.24 20.54 -2.87
N THR A 43 13.39 19.31 -3.38
CA THR A 43 13.71 18.14 -2.55
C THR A 43 14.92 17.40 -3.11
N ASN A 44 15.51 16.54 -2.27
CA ASN A 44 16.55 15.60 -2.67
C ASN A 44 15.95 14.22 -3.02
N GLY A 45 14.64 14.13 -3.27
CA GLY A 45 13.99 12.87 -3.63
C GLY A 45 14.13 12.54 -5.11
N VAL A 46 13.82 11.29 -5.48
CA VAL A 46 13.76 10.87 -6.88
C VAL A 46 12.50 11.46 -7.51
N LYS A 47 12.59 11.96 -8.76
CA LYS A 47 11.42 12.47 -9.48
C LYS A 47 10.36 11.36 -9.64
N GLY A 48 9.15 11.60 -9.12
CA GLY A 48 8.03 10.67 -9.27
C GLY A 48 7.32 10.78 -10.62
N LEU A 49 6.21 10.06 -10.77
CA LEU A 49 5.39 10.11 -11.98
C LEU A 49 4.67 11.46 -12.19
N GLY A 50 4.41 12.21 -11.11
CA GLY A 50 3.79 13.53 -11.14
C GLY A 50 4.74 14.67 -10.76
N ASP A 51 4.17 15.81 -10.35
CA ASP A 51 4.92 16.95 -9.82
C ASP A 51 5.16 16.80 -8.30
N TYR A 52 5.90 15.75 -7.96
CA TYR A 52 6.31 15.40 -6.60
C TYR A 52 7.59 14.58 -6.65
N THR A 53 8.15 14.28 -5.48
CA THR A 53 9.30 13.38 -5.37
C THR A 53 9.02 12.17 -4.50
N ILE A 54 9.79 11.12 -4.73
CA ILE A 54 9.79 9.88 -3.97
C ILE A 54 10.95 9.98 -2.97
N PRO A 55 10.70 9.88 -1.65
CA PRO A 55 11.78 9.82 -0.67
C PRO A 55 12.70 8.62 -0.97
N GLU A 56 14.01 8.80 -0.99
CA GLU A 56 14.97 7.71 -1.25
C GLU A 56 14.86 6.56 -0.25
N ILE A 57 14.37 6.84 0.96
CA ILE A 57 14.10 5.85 2.01
C ILE A 57 12.85 4.99 1.74
N ASN A 58 12.11 5.24 0.66
CA ASN A 58 11.03 4.33 0.27
C ASN A 58 11.61 2.96 -0.09
N PRO A 59 10.95 1.86 0.33
CA PRO A 59 11.47 0.51 0.20
C PRO A 59 11.72 0.10 -1.26
N PHE A 60 10.97 0.68 -2.19
CA PHE A 60 11.02 0.36 -3.61
C PHE A 60 11.63 1.47 -4.48
N ALA A 61 12.11 2.57 -3.89
CA ALA A 61 12.63 3.71 -4.65
C ALA A 61 13.97 3.46 -5.34
N SER A 62 14.68 2.38 -4.97
CA SER A 62 16.03 2.08 -5.46
C SER A 62 16.25 0.58 -5.65
N ASP A 63 15.19 -0.19 -5.92
CA ASP A 63 15.29 -1.62 -6.17
C ASP A 63 15.96 -1.97 -7.52
N GLY A 64 16.07 -0.99 -8.42
CA GLY A 64 16.70 -1.11 -9.72
C GLY A 64 15.81 -1.70 -10.81
N ASP A 65 14.54 -2.01 -10.50
CA ASP A 65 13.57 -2.47 -11.51
C ASP A 65 12.83 -1.24 -12.08
N PRO A 66 12.98 -0.94 -13.39
CA PRO A 66 12.30 0.20 -14.00
C PRO A 66 10.77 0.05 -14.04
N ASN A 67 10.23 -1.13 -13.78
CA ASN A 67 8.78 -1.35 -13.72
C ASN A 67 8.22 -1.12 -12.31
N THR A 68 9.05 -1.17 -11.27
CA THR A 68 8.58 -0.93 -9.91
C THR A 68 8.25 0.54 -9.68
N LEU A 69 7.07 0.80 -9.12
CA LEU A 69 6.68 2.12 -8.65
C LEU A 69 7.33 2.41 -7.31
N GLY A 70 8.34 3.28 -7.31
CA GLY A 70 9.04 3.71 -6.10
C GLY A 70 8.16 4.43 -5.08
N GLU A 71 6.98 4.92 -5.49
CA GLU A 71 5.97 5.51 -4.62
C GLU A 71 5.40 4.52 -3.59
N ILE A 72 5.46 3.22 -3.87
CA ILE A 72 4.87 2.20 -3.00
C ILE A 72 5.62 2.18 -1.66
N TYR A 73 4.88 2.30 -0.56
CA TYR A 73 5.38 2.10 0.79
C TYR A 73 5.07 0.70 1.31
N ALA A 74 3.84 0.23 1.09
CA ALA A 74 3.36 -1.11 1.43
C ALA A 74 2.24 -1.50 0.45
N TYR A 75 2.00 -2.79 0.26
CA TYR A 75 1.07 -3.29 -0.76
C TYR A 75 0.33 -4.55 -0.33
N GLY A 76 -0.59 -5.03 -1.16
CA GLY A 76 -1.35 -6.26 -0.88
C GLY A 76 -2.47 -6.07 0.16
N PHE A 77 -3.01 -4.86 0.27
CA PHE A 77 -4.26 -4.60 1.02
C PHE A 77 -5.48 -4.91 0.15
N ARG A 78 -6.67 -5.05 0.72
CA ARG A 78 -7.90 -5.01 -0.08
C ARG A 78 -8.38 -3.58 -0.26
N ASN A 79 -8.59 -2.89 0.84
CA ASN A 79 -9.15 -1.56 0.96
C ASN A 79 -8.73 -0.96 2.31
N ALA A 80 -7.46 -0.51 2.40
CA ALA A 80 -6.90 0.15 3.58
C ALA A 80 -7.54 1.54 3.79
N HIS A 81 -8.79 1.57 4.24
CA HIS A 81 -9.66 2.74 4.20
C HIS A 81 -9.23 3.88 5.15
N ARG A 82 -8.52 3.56 6.25
CA ARG A 82 -8.02 4.57 7.19
C ARG A 82 -6.61 4.21 7.63
N LEU A 83 -5.78 5.25 7.71
CA LEU A 83 -4.44 5.20 8.28
C LEU A 83 -4.41 5.99 9.59
N SER A 84 -3.58 5.56 10.53
CA SER A 84 -3.37 6.26 11.80
C SER A 84 -1.94 6.03 12.27
N TRP A 85 -1.40 6.95 13.05
CA TRP A 85 -0.05 6.86 13.59
C TRP A 85 -0.08 6.94 15.10
N ASP A 86 0.67 6.07 15.77
CA ASP A 86 1.02 6.27 17.17
C ASP A 86 1.99 7.47 17.26
N LEU A 87 1.62 8.47 18.06
CA LEU A 87 2.41 9.69 18.21
C LEU A 87 3.65 9.49 19.07
N THR A 88 3.75 8.38 19.80
CA THR A 88 4.88 8.08 20.68
C THR A 88 6.07 7.50 19.94
N ASP A 89 5.82 6.59 18.99
CA ASP A 89 6.86 5.87 18.27
C ASP A 89 6.75 5.95 16.73
N GLY A 90 5.68 6.56 16.21
CA GLY A 90 5.44 6.70 14.77
C GLY A 90 4.89 5.45 14.10
N THR A 91 4.48 4.42 14.86
CA THR A 91 3.92 3.19 14.31
C THR A 91 2.67 3.50 13.49
N MET A 92 2.66 3.08 12.23
CA MET A 92 1.51 3.24 11.34
C MET A 92 0.57 2.06 11.49
N PHE A 93 -0.73 2.35 11.65
CA PHE A 93 -1.82 1.39 11.62
C PHE A 93 -2.68 1.64 10.39
N ALA A 94 -3.14 0.56 9.75
CA ALA A 94 -4.12 0.62 8.66
C ALA A 94 -5.31 -0.28 8.98
N THR A 95 -6.53 0.27 8.84
CA THR A 95 -7.75 -0.57 8.85
C THR A 95 -8.04 -1.02 7.42
N ASP A 96 -8.06 -2.33 7.20
CA ASP A 96 -8.31 -2.93 5.88
C ASP A 96 -9.69 -3.61 5.86
N ILE A 97 -10.58 -3.12 4.99
CA ILE A 97 -11.92 -3.66 4.85
C ILE A 97 -11.84 -4.92 3.99
N GLY A 98 -12.12 -6.08 4.60
CA GLY A 98 -12.22 -7.37 3.93
C GLY A 98 -13.38 -7.46 2.93
N MET A 99 -13.38 -8.54 2.14
CA MET A 99 -14.47 -8.87 1.22
C MET A 99 -15.57 -9.65 1.92
N SER A 100 -15.23 -10.76 2.59
CA SER A 100 -16.25 -11.72 3.07
C SER A 100 -15.99 -12.32 4.44
N ASN A 101 -14.75 -12.41 4.90
CA ASN A 101 -14.41 -13.22 6.08
C ASN A 101 -13.81 -12.38 7.20
N ILE A 102 -12.78 -11.58 6.92
CA ILE A 102 -12.03 -10.86 7.97
C ILE A 102 -11.78 -9.40 7.55
N GLU A 103 -12.18 -8.46 8.41
CA GLU A 103 -11.65 -7.09 8.42
C GLU A 103 -10.42 -7.03 9.33
N GLU A 104 -9.41 -6.24 8.95
CA GLU A 104 -8.12 -6.23 9.63
C GLU A 104 -7.75 -4.87 10.21
N VAL A 105 -7.00 -4.89 11.31
CA VAL A 105 -6.17 -3.76 11.74
C VAL A 105 -4.72 -4.22 11.65
N ASN A 106 -3.97 -3.59 10.75
CA ASN A 106 -2.61 -3.97 10.41
C ASN A 106 -1.61 -2.97 10.97
N ILE A 107 -0.54 -3.44 11.62
CA ILE A 107 0.67 -2.65 11.83
C ILE A 107 1.42 -2.60 10.50
N VAL A 108 1.63 -1.39 9.98
CA VAL A 108 2.19 -1.19 8.64
C VAL A 108 3.70 -1.00 8.67
N HIS A 109 4.41 -1.90 8.00
CA HIS A 109 5.86 -1.84 7.83
C HIS A 109 6.24 -1.47 6.39
N ALA A 110 7.33 -0.73 6.22
CA ALA A 110 7.87 -0.41 4.91
C ALA A 110 8.21 -1.71 4.13
N GLY A 111 7.72 -1.81 2.90
CA GLY A 111 7.89 -2.97 2.02
C GLY A 111 6.93 -4.13 2.34
N GLY A 112 6.05 -3.98 3.34
CA GLY A 112 5.14 -5.03 3.75
C GLY A 112 4.13 -5.41 2.67
N ASN A 113 3.89 -6.71 2.53
CA ASN A 113 2.84 -7.29 1.71
C ASN A 113 1.76 -7.91 2.61
N TYR A 114 0.54 -7.40 2.52
CA TYR A 114 -0.56 -7.76 3.42
C TYR A 114 -1.41 -8.94 2.91
N GLY A 115 -1.07 -9.47 1.72
CA GLY A 115 -1.49 -10.80 1.28
C GLY A 115 -2.86 -10.87 0.60
N TRP A 116 -3.57 -9.76 0.41
CA TRP A 116 -4.74 -9.73 -0.46
C TRP A 116 -4.32 -9.88 -1.94
N MET A 117 -4.97 -10.65 -2.80
CA MET A 117 -6.22 -11.41 -2.62
C MET A 117 -6.11 -12.83 -2.05
N PRO A 118 -4.94 -13.53 -2.02
CA PRO A 118 -4.87 -14.89 -1.49
C PRO A 118 -5.42 -15.08 -0.07
N ARG A 119 -5.41 -14.04 0.78
CA ARG A 119 -5.92 -14.13 2.14
C ARG A 119 -6.62 -12.86 2.63
N GLU A 120 -7.43 -13.04 3.67
CA GLU A 120 -7.93 -12.01 4.58
C GLU A 120 -7.50 -12.43 5.99
N GLY A 121 -6.49 -11.79 6.56
CA GLY A 121 -5.89 -12.21 7.83
C GLY A 121 -5.34 -13.63 7.75
N TYR A 122 -5.82 -14.47 8.67
CA TYR A 122 -5.50 -15.90 8.70
C TYR A 122 -6.42 -16.75 7.81
N TRP A 123 -7.40 -16.14 7.15
CA TRP A 123 -8.31 -16.84 6.23
C TRP A 123 -7.71 -16.89 4.83
N GLU A 124 -7.50 -18.09 4.30
CA GLU A 124 -7.04 -18.29 2.92
C GLU A 124 -8.24 -18.38 1.97
N ASN A 125 -8.31 -17.48 0.99
CA ASN A 125 -9.39 -17.45 0.02
C ASN A 125 -9.30 -18.65 -0.94
N GLY A 126 -10.45 -19.24 -1.26
CA GLY A 126 -10.54 -20.35 -2.21
C GLY A 126 -10.15 -21.73 -1.66
N LYS A 127 -9.80 -21.85 -0.37
CA LYS A 127 -9.63 -23.15 0.28
C LYS A 127 -10.88 -23.51 1.08
N THR A 128 -11.58 -24.57 0.69
CA THR A 128 -12.55 -25.24 1.57
C THR A 128 -11.78 -25.93 2.69
N ARG A 129 -12.01 -25.51 3.93
CA ARG A 129 -11.53 -26.25 5.11
C ARG A 129 -12.28 -27.59 5.17
N PRO A 130 -11.59 -28.72 5.45
CA PRO A 130 -12.25 -30.03 5.58
C PRO A 130 -13.27 -30.05 6.72
#